data_AF-A0A6I5NE91-F1
#
_entry.id   AF-A0A6I5NE91-F1
#
_cell.length_a   1.000
_cell.length_b   1.000
_cell.length_c   1.000
_cell.angle_alpha   90.00
_cell.angle_beta   90.00
_cell.angle_gamma   90.00
#
_symmetry.space_group_name_H-M   'P 1'
#
loop_
_entity.id
_entity.type
_entity.pdbx_description
1 polymer ?
#
loop_
_entity_poly.entity_id
_entity_poly.type
_entity_poly.pdbx_seq_one_letter_code
_entity_poly.pdbx_strand_id
1 'polypeptide(L)'
;MSYQLVAAINTPPPEDEVLLPGVYQAETEFIIEVLSPEGERRGWQRAGYLARMFDIPGVGLTEGEVYKLYLERKKLKYARSAEPFRLEFRPVYWIIDYQLRLWVKAAEPIPSIQLTINGEVFTFNGEGITFP
;
A
#
# COMPACT_ATOMS: atom_id res chain seq x y z
N MET A 1 -0.81 15.08 14.50
CA MET A 1 -0.45 13.73 14.02
C MET A 1 0.03 13.87 12.58
N SER A 2 1.22 13.34 12.27
CA SER A 2 1.83 13.35 10.94
C SER A 2 1.53 12.05 10.18
N TYR A 3 1.62 12.08 8.85
CA TYR A 3 1.60 10.90 7.99
C TYR A 3 3.04 10.44 7.75
N GLN A 4 3.28 9.13 7.80
CA GLN A 4 4.59 8.53 7.51
C GLN A 4 4.50 7.67 6.24
N LEU A 5 5.51 7.78 5.37
CA LEU A 5 5.60 6.96 4.15
C LEU A 5 6.00 5.54 4.56
N VAL A 6 5.11 4.58 4.35
CA VAL A 6 5.34 3.17 4.73
C VAL A 6 5.62 2.28 3.53
N ALA A 7 5.27 2.72 2.33
CA ALA A 7 5.60 2.01 1.09
C ALA A 7 5.82 2.99 -0.07
N ALA A 8 6.85 2.74 -0.86
CA ALA A 8 7.07 3.32 -2.18
C ALA A 8 7.44 2.19 -3.13
N ILE A 9 6.46 1.72 -3.91
CA ILE A 9 6.61 0.55 -4.76
C ILE A 9 6.72 1.04 -6.20
N ASN A 10 7.83 0.70 -6.83
CA ASN A 10 8.02 0.82 -8.27
C ASN A 10 7.75 -0.57 -8.84
N THR A 11 6.67 -0.74 -9.59
CA THR A 11 6.36 -2.05 -10.20
C THR A 11 6.51 -1.93 -11.71
N PRO A 12 7.34 -2.78 -12.35
CA PRO A 12 7.19 -3.08 -13.77
C PRO A 12 6.09 -4.16 -13.94
N PRO A 13 5.76 -4.54 -15.18
CA PRO A 13 4.46 -4.38 -15.88
C PRO A 13 3.18 -4.82 -15.12
N PRO A 14 1.97 -4.50 -15.63
CA PRO A 14 0.71 -4.41 -14.88
C PRO A 14 -0.02 -5.74 -14.63
N GLU A 15 0.69 -6.87 -14.69
CA GLU A 15 0.07 -8.19 -14.59
C GLU A 15 0.02 -8.71 -13.15
N ASP A 16 0.86 -8.18 -12.26
CA ASP A 16 0.96 -8.67 -10.89
C ASP A 16 0.16 -7.80 -9.90
N GLU A 17 -0.76 -8.43 -9.19
CA GLU A 17 -1.41 -7.86 -8.01
C GLU A 17 -0.37 -7.65 -6.91
N VAL A 18 -0.38 -6.48 -6.26
CA VAL A 18 0.65 -6.10 -5.30
C VAL A 18 0.05 -5.97 -3.90
N LEU A 19 0.36 -6.93 -3.03
CA LEU A 19 0.10 -6.80 -1.61
C LEU A 19 1.01 -5.72 -0.99
N LEU A 20 0.40 -4.68 -0.45
CA LEU A 20 1.11 -3.60 0.23
C LEU A 20 1.62 -4.08 1.61
N PRO A 21 2.76 -3.56 2.08
CA PRO A 21 3.29 -3.93 3.38
C PRO A 21 2.33 -3.49 4.51
N GLY A 22 2.42 -4.18 5.65
CA GLY A 22 1.67 -3.85 6.85
C GLY A 22 0.33 -4.58 7.01
N VAL A 23 -0.15 -4.58 8.25
CA VAL A 23 -1.49 -5.02 8.64
C VAL A 23 -2.13 -3.85 9.37
N TYR A 24 -3.33 -3.47 8.94
CA TYR A 24 -3.99 -2.25 9.34
C TYR A 24 -5.28 -2.53 10.10
N GLN A 25 -5.59 -1.64 11.04
CA GLN A 25 -6.80 -1.71 11.83
C GLN A 25 -7.90 -0.83 11.24
N ALA A 26 -9.13 -1.01 11.71
CA ALA A 26 -10.20 -0.08 11.41
C ALA A 26 -9.84 1.37 11.73
N GLU A 27 -10.46 2.28 10.99
CA GLU A 27 -10.29 3.73 11.14
C GLU A 27 -8.88 4.26 10.86
N THR A 28 -7.93 3.41 10.47
CA THR A 28 -6.63 3.83 9.93
C THR A 28 -6.86 4.78 8.76
N GLU A 29 -6.24 5.96 8.83
CA GLU A 29 -6.27 6.94 7.75
C GLU A 29 -5.03 6.77 6.88
N PHE A 30 -5.26 6.73 5.56
CA PHE A 30 -4.22 6.56 4.57
C PHE A 30 -4.18 7.76 3.65
N ILE A 31 -2.98 8.06 3.15
CA ILE A 31 -2.81 8.78 1.89
C ILE A 31 -2.24 7.77 0.91
N ILE A 32 -2.82 7.70 -0.27
CA ILE A 32 -2.28 6.96 -1.40
C ILE A 32 -2.02 7.93 -2.53
N GLU A 33 -0.89 7.75 -3.21
CA GLU A 33 -0.54 8.48 -4.41
C GLU A 33 -0.08 7.47 -5.46
N VAL A 34 -0.63 7.58 -6.66
CA VAL A 34 -0.10 6.85 -7.82
C VAL A 34 0.43 7.85 -8.81
N LEU A 35 1.71 7.71 -9.16
CA LEU A 35 2.38 8.54 -10.15
C LEU A 35 2.69 7.69 -11.37
N SER A 36 2.42 8.21 -12.56
CA SER A 36 2.78 7.57 -13.84
C SER A 36 3.06 8.66 -14.87
N PRO A 37 4.34 8.96 -15.15
CA PRO A 37 4.69 9.97 -16.16
C PRO A 37 4.10 9.68 -17.53
N GLU A 38 4.08 8.42 -17.99
CA GLU A 38 3.44 8.07 -19.26
C GLU A 38 1.92 8.19 -19.18
N GLY A 39 1.32 7.77 -18.06
CA GLY A 39 -0.12 7.90 -17.84
C GLY A 39 -0.58 9.36 -17.89
N GLU A 40 0.16 10.26 -17.24
CA GLU A 40 -0.07 11.70 -17.31
C GLU A 40 0.08 12.22 -18.75
N ARG A 41 1.17 11.84 -19.44
CA ARG A 41 1.42 12.25 -20.84
C ARG A 41 0.32 11.79 -21.79
N ARG A 42 -0.25 10.61 -21.56
CA ARG A 42 -1.35 10.03 -22.36
C ARG A 42 -2.74 10.48 -21.91
N GLY A 43 -2.84 11.26 -20.83
CA GLY A 43 -4.12 11.70 -20.27
C GLY A 43 -4.92 10.57 -19.62
N TRP A 44 -4.29 9.45 -19.27
CA TRP A 44 -4.93 8.40 -18.51
C TRP A 44 -5.21 8.90 -17.10
N GLN A 45 -6.41 8.66 -16.60
CA GLN A 45 -6.81 9.11 -15.28
C GLN A 45 -6.78 7.95 -14.28
N ARG A 46 -7.19 6.76 -14.70
CA ARG A 46 -7.36 5.62 -13.81
C ARG A 46 -6.08 4.81 -13.71
N ALA A 47 -5.64 4.61 -12.47
CA ALA A 47 -4.42 3.88 -12.14
C ALA A 47 -4.66 2.40 -11.82
N GLY A 48 -5.81 2.07 -11.21
CA GLY A 48 -6.03 0.73 -10.70
C GLY A 48 -7.19 0.61 -9.75
N TYR A 49 -7.16 -0.48 -8.99
CA TYR A 49 -8.02 -0.73 -7.84
C TYR A 49 -7.19 -0.95 -6.59
N LEU A 50 -7.78 -0.65 -5.44
CA LEU A 50 -7.23 -0.97 -4.14
C LEU A 50 -8.24 -1.79 -3.37
N ALA A 51 -7.94 -3.06 -3.16
CA ALA A 51 -8.77 -3.99 -2.42
C ALA A 51 -8.30 -4.07 -0.96
N ARG A 52 -9.27 -4.15 -0.05
CA ARG A 52 -9.03 -4.55 1.33
C ARG A 52 -9.04 -6.08 1.40
N MET A 53 -8.00 -6.69 1.95
CA MET A 53 -7.86 -8.14 2.06
C MET A 53 -7.86 -8.56 3.52
N PHE A 54 -8.68 -9.54 3.87
CA PHE A 54 -8.78 -10.11 5.21
C PHE A 54 -8.17 -11.50 5.24
N ASP A 55 -7.39 -11.80 6.28
CA ASP A 55 -6.89 -13.16 6.48
C ASP A 55 -7.85 -13.91 7.40
N ILE A 56 -8.62 -14.84 6.83
CA ILE A 56 -9.60 -15.64 7.56
C ILE A 56 -8.99 -17.02 7.81
N PRO A 57 -8.80 -17.43 9.08
CA PRO A 57 -8.24 -18.74 9.42
C PRO A 57 -8.99 -19.89 8.74
N GLY A 58 -8.26 -20.74 8.01
CA GLY A 58 -8.82 -21.89 7.30
C GLY A 58 -9.48 -21.58 5.94
N VAL A 59 -9.62 -20.30 5.58
CA VAL A 59 -10.14 -19.86 4.27
C VAL A 59 -9.04 -19.18 3.43
N GLY A 60 -8.17 -18.41 4.09
CA GLY A 60 -7.14 -17.61 3.44
C GLY A 60 -7.56 -16.16 3.19
N LEU A 61 -6.92 -15.51 2.21
CA LEU A 61 -7.16 -14.10 1.90
C LEU A 61 -8.52 -13.90 1.22
N THR A 62 -9.39 -13.13 1.85
CA THR A 62 -10.73 -12.80 1.37
C THR A 62 -10.82 -11.31 1.05
N GLU A 63 -11.39 -10.99 -0.11
CA GLU A 63 -11.58 -9.62 -0.54
C GLU A 63 -12.74 -8.93 0.21
N GLY A 64 -12.50 -7.68 0.61
CA GLY A 64 -13.47 -6.79 1.20
C GLY A 64 -13.83 -5.63 0.27
N GLU A 65 -13.75 -4.40 0.78
CA GLU A 65 -14.09 -3.21 -0.01
C GLU A 65 -13.00 -2.87 -1.04
N VAL A 66 -13.43 -2.51 -2.25
CA VAL A 66 -12.55 -2.14 -3.36
C VAL A 66 -12.75 -0.68 -3.76
N TYR A 67 -11.65 0.05 -3.85
CA TYR A 67 -11.62 1.45 -4.27
C TYR A 67 -11.01 1.61 -5.66
N LYS A 68 -11.61 2.47 -6.48
CA LYS A 68 -10.95 2.94 -7.71
C LYS A 68 -9.86 3.95 -7.33
N LEU A 69 -8.66 3.72 -7.84
CA LEU A 69 -7.55 4.64 -7.73
C LEU A 69 -7.28 5.32 -9.07
N TYR A 70 -6.97 6.62 -8.98
CA TYR A 70 -6.61 7.47 -10.10
C TYR A 70 -5.15 7.93 -9.93
N LEU A 71 -4.58 8.53 -10.97
CA LEU A 71 -3.28 9.20 -10.93
C LEU A 71 -3.40 10.51 -10.15
N GLU A 72 -3.62 10.38 -8.86
CA GLU A 72 -3.83 11.47 -7.93
C GLU A 72 -3.34 11.07 -6.54
N ARG A 73 -3.14 12.09 -5.71
CA ARG A 73 -2.97 11.91 -4.27
C ARG A 73 -4.33 11.93 -3.59
N LYS A 74 -4.72 10.81 -2.99
CA LYS A 74 -6.03 10.62 -2.36
C LYS A 74 -5.90 10.24 -0.91
N LYS A 75 -6.69 10.89 -0.04
CA LYS A 75 -6.90 10.44 1.33
C LYS A 75 -7.98 9.35 1.34
N LEU A 76 -7.69 8.22 1.97
CA LEU A 76 -8.64 7.13 2.18
C LEU A 76 -8.87 6.89 3.66
N LYS A 77 -10.11 6.55 4.00
CA LYS A 77 -10.50 6.11 5.33
C LYS A 77 -11.46 4.95 5.18
N TYR A 78 -11.07 3.78 5.67
CA TYR A 78 -11.95 2.62 5.66
C TYR A 78 -12.93 2.70 6.83
N ALA A 79 -14.20 2.43 6.55
CA ALA A 79 -15.22 2.31 7.60
C ALA A 79 -14.96 1.06 8.47
N ARG A 80 -15.45 1.12 9.72
CA ARG A 80 -15.29 0.12 10.78
C ARG A 80 -15.18 -1.32 10.25
N SER A 81 -14.01 -1.91 10.46
CA SER A 81 -13.76 -3.35 10.36
C SER A 81 -13.47 -3.88 11.76
N ALA A 82 -14.09 -4.97 12.18
CA ALA A 82 -13.70 -5.61 13.45
C ALA A 82 -12.33 -6.31 13.30
N GLU A 83 -11.92 -6.62 12.07
CA GLU A 83 -10.75 -7.44 11.79
C GLU A 83 -9.61 -6.62 11.15
N PRO A 84 -8.35 -6.95 11.50
CA PRO A 84 -7.19 -6.41 10.80
C PRO A 84 -7.20 -6.80 9.32
N PHE A 85 -6.67 -5.93 8.47
CA PHE A 85 -6.67 -6.14 7.03
C PHE A 85 -5.35 -5.74 6.38
N ARG A 86 -5.13 -6.26 5.18
CA ARG A 86 -4.06 -5.88 4.27
C ARG A 86 -4.64 -5.10 3.10
N LEU A 87 -3.78 -4.39 2.39
CA LEU A 87 -4.15 -3.67 1.18
C LEU A 87 -3.52 -4.36 -0.02
N GLU A 88 -4.27 -4.49 -1.10
CA GLU A 88 -3.80 -5.03 -2.37
C GLU A 88 -4.08 -4.03 -3.48
N PHE A 89 -3.03 -3.61 -4.17
CA PHE A 89 -3.13 -2.74 -5.34
C PHE A 89 -3.14 -3.57 -6.61
N ARG A 90 -4.12 -3.34 -7.47
CA ARG A 90 -4.27 -3.99 -8.77
C ARG A 90 -4.19 -2.94 -9.86
N PRO A 91 -3.04 -2.77 -10.53
CA PRO A 91 -2.91 -1.79 -11.60
C PRO A 91 -3.82 -2.14 -12.78
N VAL A 92 -4.22 -1.15 -13.57
CA VAL A 92 -4.85 -1.42 -14.87
C VAL A 92 -3.78 -1.74 -15.91
N TYR A 93 -4.09 -2.65 -16.83
CA TYR A 93 -3.14 -3.20 -17.80
C TYR A 93 -2.45 -2.18 -18.74
N TRP A 94 -2.97 -0.97 -18.87
CA TRP A 94 -2.35 0.07 -19.70
C TRP A 94 -1.34 0.93 -18.95
N ILE A 95 -1.37 0.98 -17.60
CA ILE A 95 -0.38 1.72 -16.80
C ILE A 95 0.88 0.86 -16.70
N ILE A 96 1.89 1.18 -17.51
CA ILE A 96 3.12 0.37 -17.65
C ILE A 96 4.29 0.88 -16.80
N ASP A 97 4.18 2.10 -16.29
CA ASP A 97 5.17 2.80 -15.50
C ASP A 97 4.46 3.49 -14.33
N TYR A 98 4.51 2.92 -13.14
CA TYR A 98 3.95 3.59 -11.99
C TYR A 98 4.79 3.47 -10.73
N GLN A 99 4.64 4.49 -9.90
CA GLN A 99 5.08 4.48 -8.52
C GLN A 99 3.85 4.63 -7.62
N LEU A 100 3.58 3.61 -6.81
CA LEU A 100 2.57 3.65 -5.76
C LEU A 100 3.23 4.05 -4.45
N ARG A 101 2.70 5.09 -3.80
CA ARG A 101 3.13 5.53 -2.48
C ARG A 101 1.99 5.43 -1.48
N LEU A 102 2.30 4.87 -0.32
CA LEU A 102 1.36 4.71 0.79
C LEU A 102 1.91 5.44 2.01
N TRP A 103 1.13 6.38 2.53
CA TRP A 103 1.36 6.95 3.85
C TRP A 103 0.25 6.55 4.80
N VAL A 104 0.63 6.26 6.03
CA VAL A 104 -0.29 5.91 7.10
C VAL A 104 -0.21 7.00 8.15
N LYS A 105 -1.38 7.41 8.67
CA LYS A 105 -1.43 8.27 9.84
C LYS A 105 -1.01 7.44 11.04
N ALA A 106 0.21 7.68 11.54
CA ALA A 106 0.71 6.99 12.72
C ALA A 106 -0.24 7.26 13.90
N ALA A 107 -0.87 6.20 14.41
CA ALA A 107 -1.67 6.26 15.63
C ALA A 107 -0.74 6.30 16.86
N GLU A 108 0.42 5.64 16.77
CA GLU A 108 1.54 5.55 17.72
C GLU A 108 2.76 4.95 16.95
N PRO A 109 4.00 4.97 17.48
CA PRO A 109 5.18 4.51 16.74
C PRO A 109 5.02 3.07 16.26
N ILE A 110 5.27 2.84 14.97
CA ILE A 110 5.21 1.51 14.35
C ILE A 110 6.27 0.64 15.02
N PRO A 111 5.94 -0.56 15.54
CA PRO A 111 6.93 -1.46 16.10
C PRO A 111 7.97 -1.79 15.03
N SER A 112 9.23 -1.73 15.42
CA SER A 112 10.36 -2.00 14.55
C SER A 112 10.25 -3.42 13.97
N ILE A 113 10.20 -3.53 12.65
CA ILE A 113 10.21 -4.84 11.98
C ILE A 113 11.68 -5.19 11.74
N GLN A 114 12.11 -6.31 12.31
CA GLN A 114 13.41 -6.90 11.99
C GLN A 114 13.24 -7.90 10.85
N LEU A 115 13.95 -7.67 9.75
CA LEU A 115 14.05 -8.59 8.62
C LEU A 115 15.46 -9.16 8.58
N THR A 116 15.60 -10.47 8.44
CA THR A 116 16.90 -11.08 8.19
C THR A 116 17.04 -11.39 6.71
N ILE A 117 18.00 -10.77 6.04
CA ILE A 117 18.30 -11.02 4.61
C ILE A 117 19.78 -11.41 4.54
N ASN A 118 20.07 -12.60 4.01
CA ASN A 118 21.45 -13.14 3.90
C ASN A 118 22.24 -13.18 5.23
N GLY A 119 21.55 -13.28 6.37
CA GLY A 119 22.18 -13.30 7.70
C GLY A 119 22.38 -11.92 8.34
N GLU A 120 22.06 -10.84 7.63
CA GLU A 120 22.07 -9.48 8.17
C GLU A 120 20.67 -9.07 8.67
N VAL A 121 20.62 -8.40 9.82
CA VAL A 121 19.37 -7.92 10.43
C VAL A 121 19.13 -6.48 10.02
N PHE A 122 18.05 -6.27 9.27
CA PHE A 122 17.54 -4.96 8.85
C PHE A 122 16.42 -4.55 9.78
N THR A 123 16.54 -3.37 10.38
CA THR A 123 15.48 -2.83 11.24
C THR A 123 14.73 -1.72 10.50
N PHE A 124 13.44 -1.91 10.30
CA PHE A 124 12.53 -0.90 9.73
C PHE A 124 11.80 -0.17 10.85
N ASN A 125 12.06 1.13 11.01
CA ASN A 125 11.51 1.97 12.09
C ASN A 125 10.48 3.01 11.60
N GLY A 126 9.90 2.83 10.41
CA GLY A 126 8.93 3.79 9.85
C GLY A 126 9.54 5.09 9.29
N GLU A 127 10.86 5.32 9.45
CA GLU A 127 11.61 6.42 8.82
C GLU A 127 12.41 5.97 7.58
N GLY A 128 12.46 4.66 7.30
CA GLY A 128 13.24 4.06 6.23
C GLY A 128 14.01 2.81 6.70
N ILE A 129 14.88 2.29 5.84
CA ILE A 129 15.85 1.24 6.20
C ILE A 129 17.06 1.93 6.81
N THR A 130 17.35 1.67 8.08
CA THR A 130 18.66 1.99 8.65
C THR A 130 19.59 0.80 8.42
N PHE A 131 20.66 1.04 7.66
CA PHE A 131 21.80 0.12 7.56
C PHE A 131 22.66 0.26 8.82
N PRO A 132 23.30 -0.83 9.30
CA PRO A 132 24.37 -0.70 10.30
C PRO A 132 25.53 0.16 9.79
#